data_AF-A0A101LFP9-F1
#
_entry.id   AF-A0A101LFP9-F1
#
_cell.length_a   1.000
_cell.length_b   1.000
_cell.length_c   1.000
_cell.angle_alpha   90.00
_cell.angle_beta   90.00
_cell.angle_gamma   90.00
#
_symmetry.space_group_name_H-M   'P 1'
#
loop_
_entity.id
_entity.type
_entity.pdbx_description
1 polymer ?
#
loop_
_entity_poly.entity_id
_entity_poly.type
_entity_poly.pdbx_seq_one_letter_code
_entity_poly.pdbx_strand_id
1 'polypeptide(L)'
;QRRNFALTRVAPQHEEIVLPGAHADLGGGYPAEMTERLLLTRPRASRERYGTDSHTAWSYRQAQIELAHIQQEAWFDPDQARLTLDTWRIRLPAARGDRPESEVFAAVRLERRVRGDLSLVYLRVMHRLASLQGVPLSAIDDDDPELRLPDELQAIATKLQAHAQGAALHLDQAETRLLFGRYVHLSAHWQAQIGRGLGNVDVVFVHAPTPDGRRYVYPNLPQAGYPQ
;
A
#
# COMPACT_ATOMS: atom_id res chain seq x y z
N GLN A 1 -2.19 6.05 0.50
CA GLN A 1 -0.80 6.55 0.68
C GLN A 1 -0.48 6.67 2.16
N ARG A 2 0.72 6.25 2.62
CA ARG A 2 1.09 6.25 4.06
C ARG A 2 1.28 7.66 4.60
N ARG A 3 0.78 7.93 5.82
CA ARG A 3 0.95 9.22 6.51
C ARG A 3 2.41 9.57 6.80
N ASN A 4 3.21 8.58 7.17
CA ASN A 4 4.59 8.78 7.62
C ASN A 4 5.62 8.74 6.47
N PHE A 5 5.17 8.71 5.20
CA PHE A 5 6.05 8.67 4.03
C PHE A 5 5.70 9.83 3.09
N ALA A 6 6.02 11.04 3.53
CA ALA A 6 5.87 12.22 2.70
C ALA A 6 6.86 12.19 1.51
N LEU A 7 6.52 12.91 0.44
CA LEU A 7 7.43 13.19 -0.67
C LEU A 7 8.05 14.57 -0.44
N THR A 8 9.38 14.64 -0.53
CA THR A 8 10.07 15.93 -0.72
C THR A 8 10.28 16.10 -2.21
N ARG A 9 9.70 17.16 -2.79
CA ARG A 9 9.77 17.40 -4.23
C ARG A 9 11.10 18.00 -4.62
N VAL A 10 11.67 17.54 -5.72
CA VAL A 10 12.89 18.13 -6.30
C VAL A 10 12.60 19.06 -7.48
N ALA A 11 11.37 19.01 -8.02
CA ALA A 11 10.91 19.92 -9.04
C ALA A 11 10.61 21.33 -8.48
N PRO A 12 10.86 22.40 -9.25
CA PRO A 12 11.29 22.39 -10.66
C PRO A 12 12.82 22.35 -10.86
N GLN A 13 13.64 22.35 -9.80
CA GLN A 13 15.10 22.44 -9.91
C GLN A 13 15.72 21.21 -10.58
N HIS A 14 15.14 20.03 -10.33
CA HIS A 14 15.50 18.78 -10.96
C HIS A 14 14.28 18.11 -11.58
N GLU A 15 14.53 17.21 -12.53
CA GLU A 15 13.51 16.37 -13.12
C GLU A 15 12.89 15.43 -12.07
N GLU A 16 11.56 15.37 -12.03
CA GLU A 16 10.79 14.52 -11.13
C GLU A 16 9.78 13.71 -11.96
N ILE A 17 10.00 12.39 -12.04
CA ILE A 17 9.17 11.48 -12.82
C ILE A 17 8.26 10.71 -11.85
N VAL A 18 6.95 10.79 -12.08
CA VAL A 18 5.95 10.06 -11.28
C VAL A 18 5.71 8.69 -11.91
N LEU A 19 5.93 7.63 -11.14
CA LEU A 19 5.69 6.25 -11.55
C LEU A 19 4.72 5.56 -10.56
N PRO A 20 3.88 4.61 -11.02
CA PRO A 20 2.96 3.90 -10.15
C PRO A 20 3.71 3.04 -9.13
N GLY A 21 3.11 2.77 -7.97
CA GLY A 21 3.74 1.93 -6.95
C GLY A 21 3.84 2.59 -5.58
N ALA A 22 4.11 1.75 -4.58
CA ALA A 22 4.51 2.15 -3.25
C ALA A 22 6.00 2.53 -3.19
N HIS A 23 6.44 3.01 -2.02
CA HIS A 23 7.80 3.49 -1.82
C HIS A 23 8.88 2.46 -2.20
N ALA A 24 8.75 1.22 -1.73
CA ALA A 24 9.69 0.14 -2.02
C ALA A 24 9.39 -0.56 -3.36
N ASP A 25 8.26 -0.28 -4.01
CA ASP A 25 8.09 -0.65 -5.41
C ASP A 25 9.03 0.18 -6.27
N LEU A 26 9.16 1.49 -5.99
CA LEU A 26 10.07 2.39 -6.69
C LEU A 26 11.55 2.15 -6.33
N GLY A 27 11.87 2.09 -5.04
CA GLY A 27 13.24 1.99 -4.56
C GLY A 27 13.80 0.57 -4.44
N GLY A 28 12.95 -0.45 -4.59
CA GLY A 28 13.27 -1.83 -4.22
C GLY A 28 13.10 -2.11 -2.71
N GLY A 29 13.38 -3.35 -2.32
CA GLY A 29 13.32 -3.82 -0.93
C GLY A 29 12.12 -4.70 -0.59
N TYR A 30 11.19 -4.90 -1.53
CA TYR A 30 10.25 -6.01 -1.43
C TYR A 30 10.92 -7.32 -1.87
N PRO A 31 10.61 -8.47 -1.24
CA PRO A 31 11.07 -9.76 -1.73
C PRO A 31 10.45 -10.07 -3.10
N ALA A 32 11.04 -11.02 -3.83
CA ALA A 32 10.53 -11.45 -5.14
C ALA A 32 9.03 -11.82 -5.09
N GLU A 33 8.58 -12.42 -3.98
CA GLU A 33 7.18 -12.64 -3.70
C GLU A 33 6.85 -12.42 -2.21
N MET A 34 5.70 -11.80 -1.94
CA MET A 34 5.19 -11.52 -0.61
C MET A 34 3.70 -11.88 -0.52
N THR A 35 3.26 -12.40 0.62
CA THR A 35 1.83 -12.47 0.96
C THR A 35 1.45 -11.26 1.80
N GLU A 36 0.60 -10.40 1.25
CA GLU A 36 0.01 -9.29 1.98
C GLU A 36 -1.21 -9.76 2.77
N ARG A 37 -1.22 -9.54 4.10
CA ARG A 37 -2.36 -9.78 4.99
C ARG A 37 -2.65 -8.51 5.77
N LEU A 38 -3.51 -7.66 5.22
CA LEU A 38 -3.60 -6.25 5.62
C LEU A 38 -5.03 -5.89 6.02
N LEU A 39 -5.17 -5.09 7.08
CA LEU A 39 -6.41 -4.35 7.34
C LEU A 39 -6.46 -3.11 6.44
N LEU A 40 -7.35 -3.11 5.44
CA LEU A 40 -7.50 -2.01 4.49
C LEU A 40 -8.27 -0.83 5.08
N THR A 41 -9.21 -1.11 5.97
CA THR A 41 -10.02 -0.07 6.63
C THR A 41 -9.64 0.07 8.09
N ARG A 42 -9.85 1.27 8.64
CA ARG A 42 -9.61 1.51 10.06
C ARG A 42 -10.60 0.65 10.86
N PRO A 43 -10.13 -0.13 11.84
CA PRO A 43 -11.03 -0.84 12.74
C PRO A 43 -12.08 0.10 13.34
N ARG A 44 -13.34 -0.18 13.05
CA ARG A 44 -14.48 0.52 13.65
C ARG A 44 -14.93 -0.23 14.88
N ALA A 45 -15.28 0.50 15.93
CA ALA A 45 -15.77 -0.05 17.18
C ALA A 45 -17.22 0.34 17.42
N SER A 46 -18.01 -0.57 17.98
CA SER A 46 -19.31 -0.25 18.59
C SER A 46 -19.42 -0.92 19.96
N ARG A 47 -20.06 -0.24 20.90
CA ARG A 47 -20.37 -0.81 22.21
C ARG A 47 -21.65 -1.62 22.11
N GLU A 48 -21.56 -2.88 22.49
CA GLU A 48 -22.64 -3.86 22.43
C GLU A 48 -22.82 -4.52 23.79
N ARG A 49 -24.00 -5.08 24.04
CA ARG A 49 -24.20 -5.95 25.20
C ARG A 49 -23.32 -7.19 25.08
N TYR A 50 -22.78 -7.66 26.19
CA TYR A 50 -22.02 -8.90 26.19
C TYR A 50 -22.88 -10.07 25.71
N GLY A 51 -22.35 -10.88 24.78
CA GLY A 51 -23.06 -12.00 24.17
C GLY A 51 -23.82 -11.65 22.89
N THR A 52 -23.94 -10.37 22.51
CA THR A 52 -24.47 -9.98 21.20
C THR A 52 -23.64 -10.60 20.08
N ASP A 53 -24.31 -11.07 19.03
CA ASP A 53 -23.65 -11.54 17.81
C ASP A 53 -22.93 -10.37 17.13
N SER A 54 -21.62 -10.51 16.91
CA SER A 54 -20.79 -9.48 16.32
C SER A 54 -21.20 -9.13 14.89
N HIS A 55 -21.86 -10.04 14.16
CA HIS A 55 -22.36 -9.75 12.82
C HIS A 55 -23.58 -8.82 12.80
N THR A 56 -24.24 -8.62 13.96
CA THR A 56 -25.37 -7.69 14.08
C THR A 56 -24.93 -6.27 14.48
N ALA A 57 -23.69 -6.13 14.96
CA ALA A 57 -23.12 -4.90 15.50
C ALA A 57 -23.02 -3.80 14.44
N TRP A 58 -23.11 -2.53 14.88
CA TRP A 58 -22.97 -1.38 13.98
C TRP A 58 -21.62 -1.38 13.27
N SER A 59 -20.53 -1.68 13.99
CA SER A 59 -19.18 -1.74 13.43
C SER A 59 -19.08 -2.72 12.26
N TYR A 60 -19.68 -3.91 12.39
CA TYR A 60 -19.71 -4.93 11.33
C TYR A 60 -20.47 -4.45 10.08
N ARG A 61 -21.65 -3.86 10.26
CA ARG A 61 -22.43 -3.31 9.13
C ARG A 61 -21.68 -2.21 8.39
N GLN A 62 -20.95 -1.35 9.10
CA GLN A 62 -20.11 -0.35 8.45
C GLN A 62 -18.97 -0.99 7.65
N ALA A 63 -18.31 -2.01 8.21
CA ALA A 63 -17.26 -2.73 7.51
C ALA A 63 -17.80 -3.48 6.27
N GLN A 64 -19.04 -3.97 6.28
CA GLN A 64 -19.70 -4.54 5.09
C GLN A 64 -19.88 -3.52 3.97
N ILE A 65 -20.28 -2.29 4.30
CA ILE A 65 -20.41 -1.20 3.31
C ILE A 65 -19.03 -0.90 2.71
N GLU A 66 -18.00 -0.76 3.55
CA GLU A 66 -16.64 -0.51 3.08
C GLU A 66 -16.10 -1.67 2.20
N LEU A 67 -16.40 -2.91 2.56
CA LEU A 67 -16.05 -4.09 1.75
C LEU A 67 -16.67 -4.02 0.36
N ALA A 68 -17.97 -3.71 0.28
CA ALA A 68 -18.68 -3.61 -0.99
C ALA A 68 -18.09 -2.51 -1.90
N HIS A 69 -17.66 -1.38 -1.31
CA HIS A 69 -16.97 -0.33 -2.06
C HIS A 69 -15.61 -0.81 -2.59
N ILE A 70 -14.80 -1.46 -1.76
CA ILE A 70 -13.46 -1.95 -2.17
C ILE A 70 -13.58 -3.02 -3.27
N GLN A 71 -14.62 -3.86 -3.23
CA GLN A 71 -14.88 -4.87 -4.26
C GLN A 71 -15.19 -4.28 -5.65
N GLN A 72 -15.55 -2.99 -5.74
CA GLN A 72 -15.82 -2.30 -7.00
C GLN A 72 -14.57 -1.62 -7.60
N GLU A 73 -13.45 -1.62 -6.87
CA GLU A 73 -12.21 -0.98 -7.32
C GLU A 73 -11.60 -1.71 -8.52
N ALA A 74 -11.10 -0.95 -9.50
CA ALA A 74 -10.60 -1.52 -10.75
C ALA A 74 -9.37 -2.43 -10.58
N TRP A 75 -8.59 -2.23 -9.52
CA TRP A 75 -7.43 -3.05 -9.18
C TRP A 75 -7.82 -4.38 -8.52
N PHE A 76 -9.03 -4.48 -7.98
CA PHE A 76 -9.46 -5.69 -7.28
C PHE A 76 -9.76 -6.80 -8.29
N ASP A 77 -9.18 -7.96 -8.02
CA ASP A 77 -9.39 -9.18 -8.78
C ASP A 77 -9.69 -10.31 -7.79
N PRO A 78 -10.91 -10.88 -7.80
CA PRO A 78 -11.31 -11.93 -6.87
C PRO A 78 -10.50 -13.22 -7.04
N ASP A 79 -9.87 -13.45 -8.20
CA ASP A 79 -9.05 -14.63 -8.45
C ASP A 79 -7.64 -14.48 -7.86
N GLN A 80 -7.19 -13.24 -7.61
CA GLN A 80 -5.85 -12.93 -7.11
C GLN A 80 -5.84 -12.40 -5.66
N ALA A 81 -6.98 -11.89 -5.20
CA ALA A 81 -7.12 -11.24 -3.91
C ALA A 81 -8.39 -11.68 -3.17
N ARG A 82 -8.24 -12.04 -1.90
CA ARG A 82 -9.35 -12.37 -1.02
C ARG A 82 -9.61 -11.22 -0.05
N LEU A 83 -10.80 -10.64 -0.15
CA LEU A 83 -11.31 -9.69 0.83
C LEU A 83 -12.25 -10.40 1.82
N THR A 84 -12.06 -10.14 3.11
CA THR A 84 -12.90 -10.68 4.19
C THR A 84 -13.15 -9.61 5.25
N LEU A 85 -14.17 -9.83 6.08
CA LEU A 85 -14.34 -9.04 7.29
C LEU A 85 -13.59 -9.71 8.44
N ASP A 86 -12.71 -8.95 9.09
CA ASP A 86 -12.11 -9.35 10.35
C ASP A 86 -12.92 -8.73 11.49
N THR A 87 -13.24 -9.51 12.52
CA THR A 87 -14.15 -9.09 13.60
C THR A 87 -13.68 -9.69 14.91
N TRP A 88 -13.51 -8.83 15.92
CA TRP A 88 -13.08 -9.25 17.26
C TRP A 88 -13.83 -8.44 18.32
N ARG A 89 -13.79 -8.92 19.56
CA ARG A 89 -14.47 -8.26 20.69
C ARG A 89 -13.55 -8.13 21.90
N ILE A 90 -13.70 -7.03 22.63
CA ILE A 90 -13.04 -6.79 23.90
C ILE A 90 -14.12 -6.63 24.95
N ARG A 91 -14.07 -7.42 26.04
CA ARG A 91 -14.98 -7.26 27.16
C ARG A 91 -14.63 -5.98 27.92
N LEU A 92 -15.61 -5.15 28.18
CA LEU A 92 -15.41 -3.93 28.96
C LEU A 92 -15.48 -4.25 30.47
N PRO A 93 -14.69 -3.54 31.31
CA PRO A 93 -14.87 -3.56 32.75
C PRO A 93 -16.30 -3.13 33.11
N ALA A 94 -16.92 -3.83 34.05
CA ALA A 94 -18.27 -3.54 34.53
C ALA A 94 -18.28 -3.54 36.06
N ALA A 95 -18.97 -2.58 36.68
CA ALA A 95 -19.13 -2.57 38.13
C ALA A 95 -20.07 -3.68 38.58
N ARG A 96 -20.05 -4.00 39.88
CA ARG A 96 -20.91 -5.05 40.45
C ARG A 96 -22.38 -4.61 40.36
N GLY A 97 -23.16 -5.31 39.54
CA GLY A 97 -24.58 -5.00 39.28
C GLY A 97 -24.86 -4.47 37.88
N ASP A 98 -23.83 -4.02 37.15
CA ASP A 98 -23.97 -3.57 35.77
C ASP A 98 -24.13 -4.76 34.82
N ARG A 99 -24.87 -4.52 33.72
CA ARG A 99 -24.91 -5.49 32.62
C ARG A 99 -23.56 -5.46 31.91
N PRO A 100 -22.91 -6.62 31.70
CA PRO A 100 -21.62 -6.65 31.03
C PRO A 100 -21.76 -6.17 29.57
N GLU A 101 -20.81 -5.35 29.14
CA GLU A 101 -20.71 -4.82 27.79
C GLU A 101 -19.44 -5.34 27.09
N SER A 102 -19.41 -5.22 25.77
CA SER A 102 -18.26 -5.51 24.94
C SER A 102 -18.13 -4.47 23.85
N GLU A 103 -16.89 -4.14 23.52
CA GLU A 103 -16.59 -3.37 22.32
C GLU A 103 -16.34 -4.35 21.17
N VAL A 104 -17.18 -4.28 20.13
CA VAL A 104 -17.08 -5.10 18.93
C VAL A 104 -16.41 -4.30 17.85
N PHE A 105 -15.31 -4.84 17.34
CA PHE A 105 -14.52 -4.25 16.27
C PHE A 105 -14.76 -4.99 14.96
N ALA A 106 -14.78 -4.24 13.86
CA ALA A 106 -14.77 -4.82 12.52
C ALA A 106 -13.93 -3.98 11.56
N ALA A 107 -13.28 -4.66 10.61
CA ALA A 107 -12.48 -4.05 9.54
C ALA A 107 -12.44 -4.94 8.30
N VAL A 108 -12.18 -4.34 7.13
CA VAL A 108 -11.92 -5.08 5.90
C VAL A 108 -10.48 -5.59 5.90
N ARG A 109 -10.31 -6.89 5.72
CA ARG A 109 -9.02 -7.57 5.60
C ARG A 109 -8.80 -8.06 4.18
N LEU A 110 -7.64 -7.72 3.63
CA LEU A 110 -7.12 -8.22 2.37
C LEU A 110 -6.11 -9.34 2.61
N GLU A 111 -6.18 -10.37 1.77
CA GLU A 111 -5.13 -11.37 1.61
C GLU A 111 -4.84 -11.60 0.13
N ARG A 112 -3.61 -11.35 -0.32
CA ARG A 112 -3.17 -11.56 -1.71
C ARG A 112 -1.67 -11.84 -1.81
N ARG A 113 -1.23 -12.40 -2.93
CA ARG A 113 0.20 -12.53 -3.27
C ARG A 113 0.61 -11.39 -4.20
N VAL A 114 1.73 -10.75 -3.89
CA VAL A 114 2.29 -9.63 -4.64
C VAL A 114 3.76 -9.91 -4.93
N ARG A 115 4.25 -9.43 -6.07
CA ARG A 115 5.61 -9.66 -6.54
C ARG A 115 6.44 -8.38 -6.49
N GLY A 116 7.72 -8.50 -6.13
CA GLY A 116 8.67 -7.38 -6.01
C GLY A 116 9.28 -6.89 -7.33
N ASP A 117 8.97 -7.57 -8.45
CA ASP A 117 9.64 -7.36 -9.75
C ASP A 117 9.41 -5.96 -10.36
N LEU A 118 8.41 -5.21 -9.88
CA LEU A 118 8.18 -3.83 -10.35
C LEU A 118 9.38 -2.92 -10.12
N SER A 119 10.12 -3.15 -9.04
CA SER A 119 11.37 -2.43 -8.75
C SER A 119 12.45 -2.65 -9.80
N LEU A 120 12.46 -3.82 -10.47
CA LEU A 120 13.40 -4.12 -11.56
C LEU A 120 13.07 -3.33 -12.84
N VAL A 121 11.81 -2.91 -13.02
CA VAL A 121 11.43 -1.98 -14.09
C VAL A 121 12.02 -0.61 -13.80
N TYR A 122 11.91 -0.15 -12.56
CA TYR A 122 12.42 1.17 -12.18
C TYR A 122 13.94 1.23 -12.07
N LEU A 123 14.58 0.11 -11.73
CA LEU A 123 16.01 -0.07 -11.92
C LEU A 123 16.42 0.19 -13.36
N ARG A 124 15.74 -0.44 -14.34
CA ARG A 124 15.99 -0.21 -15.79
C ARG A 124 15.75 1.24 -16.21
N VAL A 125 14.68 1.87 -15.70
CA VAL A 125 14.42 3.30 -15.92
C VAL A 125 15.60 4.14 -15.46
N MET A 126 16.03 3.98 -14.21
CA MET A 126 17.11 4.78 -13.63
C MET A 126 18.45 4.49 -14.31
N HIS A 127 18.74 3.21 -14.60
CA HIS A 127 19.92 2.79 -15.34
C HIS A 127 20.00 3.45 -16.72
N ARG A 128 18.88 3.47 -17.45
CA ARG A 128 18.80 4.13 -18.76
C ARG A 128 19.03 5.64 -18.66
N LEU A 129 18.36 6.31 -17.72
CA LEU A 129 18.51 7.75 -17.49
C LEU A 129 19.95 8.12 -17.12
N ALA A 130 20.59 7.36 -16.22
CA ALA A 130 21.98 7.57 -15.83
C ALA A 130 22.96 7.32 -16.99
N SER A 131 22.72 6.26 -17.77
CA SER A 131 23.55 5.93 -18.95
C SER A 131 23.48 7.02 -20.02
N LEU A 132 22.31 7.64 -20.22
CA LEU A 132 22.15 8.79 -21.12
C LEU A 132 22.96 10.01 -20.67
N GLN A 133 23.25 10.14 -19.37
CA GLN A 133 24.11 11.17 -18.80
C GLN A 133 25.60 10.76 -18.75
N GLY A 134 25.96 9.61 -19.34
CA GLY A 134 27.35 9.15 -19.44
C GLY A 134 27.88 8.44 -18.20
N VAL A 135 27.02 8.04 -17.26
CA VAL A 135 27.44 7.25 -16.09
C VAL A 135 27.87 5.84 -16.57
N PRO A 136 29.08 5.36 -16.22
CA PRO A 136 29.63 4.11 -16.75
C PRO A 136 29.04 2.88 -16.04
N LEU A 137 27.76 2.60 -16.30
CA LEU A 137 27.07 1.42 -15.80
C LEU A 137 27.27 0.23 -16.74
N SER A 138 27.40 -0.97 -16.18
CA SER A 138 27.35 -2.21 -16.97
C SER A 138 25.96 -2.42 -17.54
N ALA A 139 25.84 -3.08 -18.68
CA ALA A 139 24.54 -3.47 -19.23
C ALA A 139 23.79 -4.38 -18.24
N ILE A 140 22.47 -4.22 -18.16
CA ILE A 140 21.61 -5.14 -17.41
C ILE A 140 21.48 -6.40 -18.24
N ASP A 141 21.84 -7.54 -17.67
CA ASP A 141 21.67 -8.85 -18.29
C ASP A 141 20.22 -9.31 -18.09
N ASP A 142 19.48 -9.48 -19.18
CA ASP A 142 18.09 -9.95 -19.14
C ASP A 142 18.00 -11.47 -18.92
N ASP A 143 19.11 -12.22 -19.09
CA ASP A 143 19.19 -13.65 -18.80
C ASP A 143 19.54 -13.93 -17.32
N ASP A 144 20.00 -12.91 -16.57
CA ASP A 144 20.23 -13.01 -15.13
C ASP A 144 18.90 -13.24 -14.39
N PRO A 145 18.73 -14.38 -13.68
CA PRO A 145 17.51 -14.68 -12.94
C PRO A 145 17.10 -13.64 -11.89
N GLU A 146 18.05 -12.88 -11.34
CA GLU A 146 17.77 -11.83 -10.34
C GLU A 146 17.26 -10.53 -10.98
N LEU A 147 17.58 -10.30 -12.25
CA LEU A 147 17.24 -9.07 -12.97
C LEU A 147 16.15 -9.27 -14.01
N ARG A 148 15.90 -10.51 -14.44
CA ARG A 148 14.93 -10.86 -15.48
C ARG A 148 13.50 -10.48 -15.08
N LEU A 149 12.80 -9.82 -15.99
CA LEU A 149 11.38 -9.49 -15.80
C LEU A 149 10.49 -10.68 -16.17
N PRO A 150 9.38 -10.91 -15.44
CA PRO A 150 8.34 -11.83 -15.89
C PRO A 150 7.72 -11.39 -17.22
N ASP A 151 7.37 -12.35 -18.07
CA ASP A 151 6.82 -12.09 -19.41
C ASP A 151 5.55 -11.24 -19.37
N GLU A 152 4.67 -11.49 -18.40
CA GLU A 152 3.43 -10.73 -18.19
C GLU A 152 3.68 -9.24 -17.87
N LEU A 153 4.87 -8.90 -17.35
CA LEU A 153 5.22 -7.53 -16.97
C LEU A 153 5.94 -6.77 -18.10
N GLN A 154 6.45 -7.44 -19.13
CA GLN A 154 7.31 -6.82 -20.16
C GLN A 154 6.60 -5.67 -20.92
N ALA A 155 5.32 -5.85 -21.28
CA ALA A 155 4.54 -4.83 -21.98
C ALA A 155 4.37 -3.55 -21.12
N ILE A 156 4.03 -3.73 -19.85
CA ILE A 156 3.89 -2.63 -18.89
C ILE A 156 5.25 -1.96 -18.63
N ALA A 157 6.31 -2.76 -18.50
CA ALA A 157 7.68 -2.26 -18.32
C ALA A 157 8.11 -1.36 -19.47
N THR A 158 7.81 -1.75 -20.72
CA THR A 158 8.09 -0.95 -21.92
C THR A 158 7.37 0.40 -21.85
N LYS A 159 6.08 0.40 -21.48
CA LYS A 159 5.28 1.64 -21.34
C LYS A 159 5.79 2.54 -20.22
N LEU A 160 6.18 1.98 -19.08
CA LEU A 160 6.76 2.74 -17.96
C LEU A 160 8.11 3.34 -18.32
N GLN A 161 8.96 2.61 -19.05
CA GLN A 161 10.25 3.12 -19.53
C GLN A 161 10.10 4.23 -20.59
N ALA A 162 9.11 4.11 -21.48
CA ALA A 162 8.78 5.17 -22.42
C ALA A 162 8.22 6.41 -21.70
N HIS A 163 7.37 6.21 -20.69
CA HIS A 163 6.82 7.30 -19.89
C HIS A 163 7.90 8.09 -19.16
N ALA A 164 8.89 7.38 -18.59
CA ALA A 164 10.03 8.02 -17.93
C ALA A 164 10.93 8.82 -18.90
N GLN A 165 10.77 8.66 -20.21
CA GLN A 165 11.44 9.45 -21.24
C GLN A 165 10.51 10.52 -21.86
N GLY A 166 9.36 10.79 -21.24
CA GLY A 166 8.43 11.84 -21.64
C GLY A 166 7.22 11.40 -22.45
N ALA A 167 7.05 10.09 -22.73
CA ALA A 167 5.82 9.61 -23.37
C ALA A 167 4.61 9.67 -22.41
N ALA A 168 3.39 9.71 -22.94
CA ALA A 168 2.20 9.58 -22.11
C ALA A 168 2.03 8.12 -21.62
N LEU A 169 1.73 7.94 -20.34
CA LEU A 169 1.48 6.61 -19.78
C LEU A 169 0.04 6.18 -20.06
N HIS A 170 -0.13 5.17 -20.91
CA HIS A 170 -1.42 4.56 -21.23
C HIS A 170 -1.42 3.08 -20.87
N LEU A 171 -2.04 2.75 -19.74
CA LEU A 171 -2.33 1.37 -19.34
C LEU A 171 -3.79 1.05 -19.66
N ASP A 172 -4.02 -0.07 -20.33
CA ASP A 172 -5.38 -0.58 -20.51
C ASP A 172 -5.92 -1.19 -19.20
N GLN A 173 -7.17 -1.64 -19.22
CA GLN A 173 -7.81 -2.19 -18.02
C GLN A 173 -7.15 -3.49 -17.53
N ALA A 174 -6.68 -4.35 -18.44
CA ALA A 174 -6.05 -5.62 -18.09
C ALA A 174 -4.65 -5.37 -17.50
N GLU A 175 -3.89 -4.46 -18.08
CA GLU A 175 -2.59 -4.01 -17.58
C GLU A 175 -2.72 -3.31 -16.23
N THR A 176 -3.73 -2.46 -16.06
CA THR A 176 -4.02 -1.80 -14.78
C THR A 176 -4.33 -2.84 -13.71
N ARG A 177 -5.21 -3.81 -14.01
CA ARG A 177 -5.53 -4.89 -13.07
C ARG A 177 -4.31 -5.74 -12.72
N LEU A 178 -3.49 -6.09 -13.71
CA LEU A 178 -2.26 -6.86 -13.49
C LEU A 178 -1.27 -6.07 -12.61
N LEU A 179 -0.97 -4.82 -12.98
CA LEU A 179 -0.02 -3.97 -12.27
C LEU A 179 -0.45 -3.76 -10.81
N PHE A 180 -1.67 -3.26 -10.60
CA PHE A 180 -2.14 -2.90 -9.26
C PHE A 180 -2.56 -4.12 -8.42
N GLY A 181 -3.01 -5.19 -9.08
CA GLY A 181 -3.40 -6.43 -8.42
C GLY A 181 -2.21 -7.27 -7.94
N ARG A 182 -1.11 -7.30 -8.71
CA ARG A 182 -0.01 -8.27 -8.53
C ARG A 182 1.37 -7.67 -8.27
N TYR A 183 1.62 -6.42 -8.64
CA TYR A 183 2.97 -5.83 -8.62
C TYR A 183 3.09 -4.56 -7.76
N VAL A 184 2.00 -3.81 -7.58
CA VAL A 184 1.98 -2.65 -6.67
C VAL A 184 1.57 -3.10 -5.28
N HIS A 185 2.45 -2.89 -4.30
CA HIS A 185 2.18 -3.23 -2.90
C HIS A 185 1.29 -2.19 -2.22
N LEU A 186 0.43 -2.65 -1.30
CA LEU A 186 -0.41 -1.78 -0.48
C LEU A 186 0.34 -1.40 0.79
N SER A 187 1.27 -0.46 0.65
CA SER A 187 2.06 0.03 1.78
C SER A 187 1.24 0.76 2.85
N ALA A 188 0.07 1.30 2.51
CA ALA A 188 -0.79 2.03 3.44
C ALA A 188 -1.92 1.13 3.95
N HIS A 189 -1.94 0.87 5.27
CA HIS A 189 -2.89 -0.05 5.89
C HIS A 189 -3.04 0.23 7.40
N TRP A 190 -4.10 -0.33 7.99
CA TRP A 190 -4.46 -0.19 9.40
C TRP A 190 -4.07 -1.39 10.26
N GLN A 191 -3.09 -2.19 9.83
CA GLN A 191 -2.47 -3.16 10.72
C GLN A 191 -1.81 -2.44 11.91
N ALA A 192 -2.23 -2.80 13.13
CA ALA A 192 -1.58 -2.34 14.35
C ALA A 192 -0.20 -3.00 14.49
N GLN A 193 0.84 -2.21 14.73
CA GLN A 193 2.18 -2.74 14.98
C GLN A 193 2.55 -2.75 16.47
N ILE A 194 1.96 -1.86 17.27
CA ILE A 194 2.25 -1.70 18.70
C ILE A 194 0.92 -1.65 19.45
N GLY A 195 0.86 -2.24 20.65
CA GLY A 195 -0.29 -2.16 21.56
C GLY A 195 -1.32 -3.30 21.47
N ARG A 196 -1.12 -4.33 20.63
CA ARG A 196 -1.96 -5.54 20.69
C ARG A 196 -1.64 -6.33 21.97
N GLY A 197 -2.53 -6.28 22.96
CA GLY A 197 -2.49 -7.16 24.14
C GLY A 197 -1.57 -6.74 25.29
N LEU A 198 -0.97 -5.55 25.23
CA LEU A 198 -0.23 -4.97 26.36
C LEU A 198 -1.14 -3.90 26.99
N GLY A 199 -1.66 -4.19 28.18
CA GLY A 199 -2.81 -3.52 28.79
C GLY A 199 -2.79 -1.99 28.94
N ASN A 200 -1.68 -1.31 28.60
CA ASN A 200 -1.49 0.12 28.82
C ASN A 200 -0.85 0.87 27.63
N VAL A 201 -0.70 0.28 26.44
CA VAL A 201 -0.06 0.94 25.29
C VAL A 201 -1.09 1.25 24.20
N ASP A 202 -1.19 2.51 23.80
CA ASP A 202 -2.07 2.95 22.72
C ASP A 202 -1.76 2.20 21.42
N VAL A 203 -2.81 1.84 20.68
CA VAL A 203 -2.69 1.15 19.41
C VAL A 203 -2.09 2.08 18.37
N VAL A 204 -0.89 1.76 17.87
CA VAL A 204 -0.20 2.56 16.85
C VAL A 204 -0.32 1.91 15.47
N PHE A 205 -0.87 2.67 14.53
CA PHE A 205 -0.97 2.33 13.11
C PHE A 205 0.15 3.03 12.33
N VAL A 206 1.36 2.46 12.36
CA VAL A 206 2.57 3.05 11.73
C VAL A 206 2.40 3.26 10.23
N HIS A 207 1.63 2.38 9.58
CA HIS A 207 1.38 2.41 8.14
C HIS A 207 0.02 3.02 7.78
N ALA A 208 -0.64 3.70 8.71
CA ALA A 208 -1.94 4.31 8.46
C ALA A 208 -1.90 5.22 7.23
N PRO A 209 -2.95 5.18 6.38
CA PRO A 209 -3.09 6.12 5.29
C PRO A 209 -3.26 7.55 5.79
N THR A 210 -3.01 8.52 4.93
CA THR A 210 -3.44 9.91 5.15
C THR A 210 -4.97 10.02 5.15
N PRO A 211 -5.55 11.03 5.84
CA PRO A 211 -7.01 11.17 5.96
C PRO A 211 -7.75 11.27 4.62
N ASP A 212 -7.11 11.86 3.61
CA ASP A 212 -7.65 12.06 2.26
C ASP A 212 -7.11 11.03 1.25
N GLY A 213 -6.32 10.06 1.71
CA GLY A 213 -5.69 9.05 0.86
C GLY A 213 -4.53 9.56 -0.02
N ARG A 214 -4.23 10.86 0.00
CA ARG A 214 -3.19 11.49 -0.82
C ARG A 214 -1.88 11.62 -0.06
N ARG A 215 -0.76 11.37 -0.73
CA ARG A 215 0.57 11.49 -0.13
C ARG A 215 0.82 12.96 0.22
N TYR A 216 1.36 13.23 1.40
CA TYR A 216 1.85 14.58 1.70
C TYR A 216 3.07 14.89 0.85
N VAL A 217 3.10 16.11 0.30
CA VAL A 217 4.13 16.57 -0.61
C VAL A 217 4.65 17.91 -0.12
N TYR A 218 5.95 18.00 0.12
CA TYR A 218 6.62 19.20 0.61
C TYR A 218 7.66 19.68 -0.42
N PRO A 219 7.80 21.00 -0.64
CA PRO A 219 8.84 21.53 -1.53
C PRO A 219 10.24 21.30 -0.92
N ASN A 220 11.24 21.01 -1.76
CA ASN A 220 12.65 21.08 -1.36
C ASN A 220 13.09 22.55 -1.33
N LEU A 221 12.94 23.19 -0.17
CA LEU A 221 13.37 24.57 0.03
C LEU A 221 14.82 24.59 0.56
N PRO A 222 15.67 25.51 0.07
CA PRO A 222 17.01 25.70 0.62
C PRO A 222 16.94 25.99 2.12
N GLN A 223 17.73 25.28 2.91
CA GLN A 223 17.88 25.56 4.33
C GLN A 223 18.97 26.60 4.53
N ALA A 224 18.66 27.69 5.25
CA ALA A 224 19.65 28.72 5.57
C ALA A 224 20.86 28.09 6.29
N GLY A 225 22.06 28.31 5.73
CA GLY A 225 23.33 27.81 6.30
C GLY A 225 23.83 26.48 5.72
N TYR A 226 23.13 25.86 4.77
CA TYR A 226 23.63 24.69 4.03
C TYR A 226 24.06 25.09 2.61
N PRO A 227 25.15 24.50 2.07
CA PRO A 227 25.52 24.70 0.68
C PRO A 227 24.41 24.21 -0.25
N GLN A 228 24.17 24.98 -1.31
CA GLN A 228 23.21 24.67 -2.37
C GLN A 228 23.84 23.75 -3.43
#